data_AF-A0A1X1KPI9-F1
#
_entry.id   AF-A0A1X1KPI9-F1
#
_cell.length_a   1.000
_cell.length_b   1.000
_cell.length_c   1.000
_cell.angle_alpha   90.00
_cell.angle_beta   90.00
_cell.angle_gamma   90.00
#
_symmetry.space_group_name_H-M   'P 1'
#
loop_
_entity.id
_entity.type
_entity.pdbx_description
1 polymer ?
#
loop_
_entity_poly.entity_id
_entity_poly.type
_entity_poly.pdbx_seq_one_letter_code
_entity_poly.pdbx_strand_id
1 'polypeptide(L)'
;VTAKATDPAGNVSEPSAPATATKDTKAPAKPAVTPVVDPSNLTEAEKAKVAEAVKKSNPTVTDVKVGKDGTTTVTFPDGSTAVIPSGDTVKKSSDNAI
;
A
#
# COMPACT_ATOMS: atom_id res chain seq x y z
N VAL A 1 -15.04 6.04 32.56
CA VAL A 1 -14.95 4.85 33.42
C VAL A 1 -13.77 4.01 32.95
N THR A 2 -12.79 3.74 33.79
CA THR A 2 -11.64 2.88 33.45
C THR A 2 -11.53 1.82 34.53
N ALA A 3 -11.73 0.56 34.14
CA ALA A 3 -11.60 -0.58 35.05
C ALA A 3 -10.11 -0.88 35.26
N LYS A 4 -9.66 -0.82 36.51
CA LYS A 4 -8.33 -1.23 36.95
C LYS A 4 -8.47 -2.58 37.64
N ALA A 5 -7.96 -3.66 37.04
CA ALA A 5 -7.76 -4.92 37.76
C ALA A 5 -6.36 -4.88 38.40
N THR A 6 -6.29 -5.08 39.72
CA THR A 6 -5.05 -5.11 40.49
C THR A 6 -4.91 -6.52 41.05
N ASP A 7 -3.82 -7.22 40.74
CA ASP A 7 -3.52 -8.53 41.30
C ASP A 7 -2.79 -8.40 42.66
N PRO A 8 -2.96 -9.34 43.63
CA PRO A 8 -2.35 -9.27 44.96
C PRO A 8 -0.81 -9.26 44.98
N ALA A 9 -0.13 -9.58 43.88
CA ALA A 9 1.33 -9.54 43.80
C ALA A 9 1.92 -8.13 43.57
N GLY A 10 1.09 -7.08 43.48
CA GLY A 10 1.58 -5.70 43.32
C GLY A 10 2.17 -5.39 41.94
N ASN A 11 2.07 -6.32 40.99
CA ASN A 11 2.49 -6.11 39.61
C ASN A 11 1.39 -5.37 38.85
N VAL A 12 1.58 -4.06 38.66
CA VAL A 12 0.82 -3.29 37.69
C VAL A 12 1.55 -3.45 36.36
N SER A 13 0.96 -4.18 35.40
CA SER A 13 1.48 -4.18 34.04
C SER A 13 1.52 -2.74 33.53
N GLU A 14 2.65 -2.32 32.96
CA GLU A 14 2.75 -1.02 32.32
C GLU A 14 1.59 -0.84 31.34
N PRO A 15 0.89 0.31 31.34
CA PRO A 15 -0.06 0.61 30.30
C PRO A 15 0.70 0.54 28.96
N SER A 16 0.27 -0.34 28.06
CA SER A 16 0.85 -0.37 26.71
C SER A 16 0.80 1.05 26.15
N ALA A 17 1.97 1.56 25.76
CA ALA A 17 2.11 2.87 25.17
C ALA A 17 1.03 3.07 24.09
N PRO A 18 0.37 4.23 24.01
CA PRO A 18 -0.57 4.49 22.94
C PRO A 18 0.19 4.24 21.62
N ALA A 19 -0.35 3.36 20.78
CA ALA A 19 0.15 3.14 19.45
C ALA A 19 0.13 4.48 18.73
N THR A 20 1.27 5.17 18.75
CA THR A 20 1.48 6.33 17.91
C THR A 20 1.47 5.76 16.51
N ALA A 21 0.35 5.93 15.81
CA ALA A 21 0.30 5.81 14.37
C ALA A 21 1.22 6.93 13.85
N THR A 22 2.52 6.66 13.82
CA THR A 22 3.47 7.38 12.99
C THR A 22 3.00 7.13 11.57
N LYS A 23 2.09 7.99 11.10
CA LYS A 23 1.69 8.09 9.70
C LYS A 23 2.97 8.46 8.96
N ASP A 24 3.68 7.45 8.47
CA ASP A 24 4.96 7.63 7.81
C ASP A 24 4.75 8.58 6.63
N THR A 25 5.42 9.73 6.70
CA THR A 25 5.20 10.87 5.80
C THR A 25 5.92 10.72 4.46
N LYS A 26 6.57 9.57 4.17
CA LYS A 26 7.09 9.28 2.83
C LYS A 26 6.02 8.56 2.01
N ALA A 27 5.23 9.32 1.27
CA ALA A 27 4.41 8.76 0.21
C ALA A 27 5.32 8.08 -0.83
N PRO A 28 4.95 6.89 -1.35
CA PRO A 28 5.66 6.26 -2.45
C PRO A 28 5.69 7.21 -3.64
N ALA A 29 6.79 7.19 -4.38
CA ALA A 29 6.88 7.89 -5.65
C ALA A 29 5.81 7.37 -6.60
N LYS A 30 5.11 8.31 -7.26
CA LYS A 30 4.11 7.97 -8.27
C LYS A 30 4.78 7.17 -9.40
N PRO A 31 4.29 5.96 -9.70
CA PRO A 31 4.83 5.15 -10.78
C PRO A 31 4.42 5.66 -12.16
N ALA A 32 5.06 5.12 -13.19
CA ALA A 32 4.59 5.31 -14.56
C ALA A 32 3.20 4.67 -14.72
N VAL A 33 2.27 5.46 -15.27
CA VAL A 33 0.90 5.02 -15.51
C VAL A 33 0.88 4.04 -16.68
N THR A 34 0.37 2.83 -16.43
CA THR A 34 0.23 1.79 -17.45
C THR A 34 -1.14 1.93 -18.12
N PRO A 35 -1.21 2.11 -19.46
CA PRO A 35 -2.48 2.05 -20.17
C PRO A 35 -3.00 0.61 -20.14
N VAL A 36 -4.24 0.45 -19.70
CA VAL A 36 -4.93 -0.85 -19.56
C VAL A 36 -6.29 -0.80 -20.21
N VAL A 37 -6.77 -1.93 -20.73
CA VAL A 37 -8.09 -1.98 -21.39
C VAL A 37 -9.21 -1.81 -20.36
N ASP A 38 -9.09 -2.54 -19.25
CA ASP A 38 -10.04 -2.48 -18.13
C ASP A 38 -9.28 -2.24 -16.81
N PRO A 39 -9.26 -1.00 -16.28
CA PRO A 39 -8.54 -0.69 -15.05
C PRO A 39 -9.17 -1.35 -13.82
N SER A 40 -10.44 -1.77 -13.88
CA SER A 40 -11.08 -2.49 -12.79
C SER A 40 -10.77 -4.00 -12.82
N ASN A 41 -10.21 -4.49 -13.92
CA ASN A 41 -10.00 -5.91 -14.18
C ASN A 41 -8.69 -6.18 -14.95
N LEU A 42 -7.54 -5.80 -14.36
CA LEU A 42 -6.23 -6.04 -14.95
C LEU A 42 -5.95 -7.53 -15.18
N THR A 43 -5.39 -7.82 -16.34
CA THR A 43 -4.76 -9.10 -16.65
C THR A 43 -3.44 -9.26 -15.90
N GLU A 44 -2.93 -10.50 -15.78
CA GLU A 44 -1.64 -10.78 -15.15
C GLU A 44 -0.48 -10.03 -15.85
N ALA A 45 -0.57 -9.86 -17.18
CA ALA A 45 0.41 -9.09 -17.94
C ALA A 45 0.40 -7.60 -17.58
N GLU A 46 -0.79 -7.01 -17.42
CA GLU A 46 -0.93 -5.60 -17.01
C GLU A 46 -0.49 -5.41 -15.55
N LYS A 47 -0.83 -6.35 -14.66
CA LYS A 47 -0.35 -6.34 -13.26
C LYS A 47 1.18 -6.39 -13.19
N ALA A 48 1.83 -7.20 -14.02
CA ALA A 48 3.28 -7.27 -14.08
C ALA A 48 3.88 -5.92 -14.50
N LYS A 49 3.34 -5.28 -15.55
CA LYS A 49 3.77 -3.93 -15.99
C LYS A 49 3.62 -2.89 -14.89
N VAL A 50 2.49 -2.89 -14.18
CA VAL A 50 2.25 -1.99 -13.04
C VAL A 50 3.24 -2.25 -11.92
N ALA A 51 3.46 -3.52 -11.55
CA ALA A 51 4.41 -3.90 -10.51
C ALA A 51 5.84 -3.46 -10.87
N GLU A 52 6.26 -3.62 -12.13
CA GLU A 52 7.56 -3.15 -12.61
C GLU A 52 7.67 -1.62 -12.56
N ALA A 53 6.65 -0.89 -13.01
CA ALA A 53 6.62 0.57 -12.95
C ALA A 53 6.71 1.09 -11.50
N VAL A 54 6.05 0.39 -10.58
CA VAL A 54 6.07 0.66 -9.13
C VAL A 54 7.44 0.38 -8.54
N LYS A 55 8.05 -0.79 -8.81
CA LYS A 55 9.41 -1.14 -8.37
C LYS A 55 10.47 -0.18 -8.92
N LYS A 56 10.33 0.23 -10.19
CA LYS A 56 11.27 1.16 -10.83
C LYS A 56 11.21 2.56 -10.21
N SER A 57 10.02 3.00 -9.83
CA SER A 57 9.83 4.32 -9.19
C SER A 57 10.11 4.28 -7.69
N ASN A 58 9.96 3.11 -7.07
CA ASN A 58 10.19 2.87 -5.65
C ASN A 58 11.19 1.72 -5.45
N PRO A 59 12.47 1.88 -5.82
CA PRO A 59 13.47 0.80 -5.72
C PRO A 59 13.75 0.38 -4.27
N THR A 60 13.31 1.17 -3.30
CA THR A 60 13.47 0.90 -1.87
C THR A 60 12.41 -0.05 -1.32
N VAL A 61 11.34 -0.39 -2.04
CA VAL A 61 10.28 -1.27 -1.54
C VAL A 61 10.73 -2.73 -1.53
N THR A 62 10.33 -3.48 -0.52
CA THR A 62 10.62 -4.91 -0.39
C THR A 62 9.55 -5.77 -1.05
N ASP A 63 8.30 -5.34 -1.03
CA ASP A 63 7.18 -6.05 -1.64
C ASP A 63 6.25 -5.11 -2.42
N VAL A 64 5.69 -5.62 -3.51
CA VAL A 64 4.73 -4.89 -4.36
C VAL A 64 3.59 -5.82 -4.73
N LYS A 65 2.38 -5.47 -4.28
CA LYS A 65 1.14 -6.22 -4.50
C LYS A 65 0.18 -5.41 -5.36
N VAL A 66 -0.08 -5.87 -6.59
CA VAL A 66 -1.04 -5.23 -7.50
C VAL A 66 -2.41 -5.92 -7.44
N GLY A 67 -3.43 -5.16 -7.05
CA GLY A 67 -4.84 -5.54 -7.02
C GLY A 67 -5.42 -5.77 -8.41
N LYS A 68 -6.59 -6.40 -8.49
CA LYS A 68 -7.28 -6.68 -9.77
C LYS A 68 -7.81 -5.40 -10.42
N ASP A 69 -8.09 -4.42 -9.60
CA ASP A 69 -8.54 -3.06 -9.88
C ASP A 69 -7.38 -2.06 -10.07
N GLY A 70 -6.13 -2.52 -10.03
CA GLY A 70 -4.95 -1.69 -10.27
C GLY A 70 -4.41 -0.97 -9.03
N THR A 71 -5.16 -1.01 -7.92
CA THR A 71 -4.67 -0.54 -6.62
C THR A 71 -3.42 -1.33 -6.25
N THR A 72 -2.33 -0.61 -5.98
CA THR A 72 -1.05 -1.24 -5.67
C THR A 72 -0.66 -0.94 -4.24
N THR A 73 -0.47 -1.98 -3.45
CA THR A 73 0.10 -1.88 -2.11
C THR A 73 1.59 -2.15 -2.19
N VAL A 74 2.40 -1.26 -1.65
CA VAL A 74 3.84 -1.44 -1.52
C VAL A 74 4.21 -1.58 -0.06
N THR A 75 5.15 -2.46 0.24
CA THR A 75 5.73 -2.63 1.57
C THR A 75 7.17 -2.18 1.53
N PHE A 76 7.55 -1.34 2.48
CA PHE A 76 8.90 -0.83 2.62
C PHE A 76 9.71 -1.70 3.60
N PRO A 77 11.05 -1.65 3.54
CA PRO A 77 11.93 -2.42 4.41
C PRO A 77 11.81 -2.03 5.89
N ASP A 78 11.29 -0.84 6.20
CA ASP A 78 10.99 -0.43 7.57
C ASP A 78 9.71 -1.08 8.13
N GLY A 79 8.97 -1.83 7.30
CA GLY A 79 7.71 -2.48 7.66
C GLY A 79 6.47 -1.63 7.40
N SER A 80 6.62 -0.35 7.05
CA SER A 80 5.49 0.48 6.62
C SER A 80 4.93 0.01 5.27
N THR A 81 3.63 0.25 5.10
CA THR A 81 2.95 0.01 3.82
C THR A 81 2.39 1.31 3.27
N ALA A 82 2.37 1.42 1.94
CA ALA A 82 1.68 2.50 1.27
C ALA A 82 0.78 1.97 0.16
N VAL A 83 -0.35 2.66 -0.03
CA VAL A 83 -1.34 2.32 -1.03
C VAL A 83 -1.28 3.36 -2.13
N ILE A 84 -1.01 2.89 -3.35
CA ILE A 84 -1.03 3.66 -4.57
C ILE A 84 -2.38 3.36 -5.24
N PRO A 85 -3.29 4.34 -5.34
CA PRO A 85 -4.59 4.11 -5.94
C PRO A 85 -4.42 3.81 -7.43
N SER A 86 -5.38 3.06 -7.99
CA SER A 86 -5.34 2.65 -9.38
C SER A 86 -5.24 3.81 -10.38
N GLY A 87 -5.82 4.96 -10.09
CA GLY A 87 -5.69 6.16 -10.94
C GLY A 87 -4.28 6.70 -11.10
N ASP A 88 -3.35 6.31 -10.21
CA ASP A 88 -1.93 6.68 -10.27
C ASP A 88 -1.04 5.60 -10.89
N THR A 89 -1.55 4.36 -11.04
CA THR A 89 -0.81 3.21 -11.59
C THR A 89 -1.30 2.81 -12.97
N VAL A 90 -2.60 2.97 -13.22
CA VAL A 90 -3.27 2.59 -14.44
C VAL A 90 -4.17 3.70 -14.94
N LYS A 91 -4.25 3.81 -16.26
CA LYS A 91 -5.24 4.65 -16.92
C LYS A 91 -5.97 3.77 -17.91
N LYS A 92 -7.29 3.91 -17.95
CA LYS A 92 -8.07 3.30 -19.03
C LYS A 92 -7.48 3.80 -20.34
N SER A 93 -6.91 2.89 -21.12
CA SER A 93 -6.46 3.20 -22.46
C SER A 93 -7.69 3.75 -23.17
N SER A 94 -7.61 4.97 -23.66
CA SER A 94 -8.72 5.60 -24.39
C SER A 94 -8.78 5.03 -25.80
N ASP A 95 -8.66 3.71 -25.93
CA ASP A 95 -8.99 2.97 -27.14
C ASP A 95 -10.51 2.89 -27.23
N ASN A 96 -11.11 4.05 -27.45
CA ASN A 96 -12.34 4.15 -28.19
C ASN A 96 -12.07 5.05 -29.40
N ALA A 97 -11.21 4.55 -30.29
CA ALA A 97 -11.06 5.10 -31.62
C ALA A 97 -10.95 3.93 -32.61
N ILE A 98 -12.14 3.46 -33.00
CA ILE A 98 -12.54 2.96 -34.34
C ILE A 98 -11.75 1.78 -34.91
#